data_AF-A0A7C7UQP0-F1
#
_entry.id   AF-A0A7C7UQP0-F1
#
_cell.length_a   1.000
_cell.length_b   1.000
_cell.length_c   1.000
_cell.angle_alpha   90.00
_cell.angle_beta   90.00
_cell.angle_gamma   90.00
#
_symmetry.space_group_name_H-M   'P 1'
#
loop_
_entity.id
_entity.type
_entity.pdbx_description
1 polymer ?
#
loop_
_entity_poly.entity_id
_entity_poly.type
_entity_poly.pdbx_seq_one_letter_code
_entity_poly.pdbx_strand_id
1 'polypeptide(L)'
;MRIGVYICHCGSNIAGMVDCEEVARWAEGLDGVTVARDYEFMCSSLGQELIKDDVQELGLDRVVVASCTPRMHEPTFQRAVAGAGLNPYFFEMANIRE
;
A
#
# COMPACT_ATOMS: atom_id res chain seq x y z
N MET A 1 2.22 -16.74 -0.02
CA MET A 1 2.14 -15.40 -0.65
C MET A 1 3.06 -14.48 0.11
N ARG A 2 3.61 -13.47 -0.55
CA ARG A 2 4.46 -12.44 0.04
C ARG A 2 3.78 -11.10 -0.21
N ILE A 3 2.92 -10.70 0.73
CA ILE A 3 2.05 -9.54 0.60
C ILE A 3 2.74 -8.32 1.24
N GLY A 4 2.79 -7.21 0.53
CA GLY A 4 3.08 -5.90 1.12
C GLY A 4 1.80 -5.12 1.36
N VAL A 5 1.60 -4.60 2.57
CA VAL A 5 0.40 -3.83 2.96
C VAL A 5 0.80 -2.40 3.29
N TYR A 6 0.19 -1.41 2.64
CA TYR A 6 0.56 -0.01 2.83
C TYR A 6 -0.65 0.83 3.23
N ILE A 7 -0.56 1.51 4.36
CA ILE A 7 -1.63 2.32 4.94
C ILE A 7 -1.32 3.79 4.68
N CYS A 8 -2.20 4.49 3.97
CA CYS A 8 -2.02 5.90 3.66
C CYS A 8 -2.65 6.78 4.75
N HIS A 9 -1.93 7.80 5.23
CA HIS A 9 -2.50 8.81 6.14
C HIS A 9 -3.40 9.81 5.40
N CYS A 10 -3.06 10.08 4.14
CA CYS A 10 -3.70 11.10 3.31
C CYS A 10 -3.74 12.47 4.02
N GLY A 11 -2.63 12.84 4.68
CA GLY A 11 -2.57 13.96 5.61
C GLY A 11 -3.46 13.68 6.83
N SER A 12 -4.42 14.56 7.11
CA SER A 12 -5.42 14.34 8.19
C SER A 12 -6.71 13.67 7.72
N ASN A 13 -6.87 13.38 6.41
CA ASN A 13 -8.13 12.84 5.90
C ASN A 13 -8.39 11.40 6.35
N ILE A 14 -7.35 10.58 6.51
CA ILE A 14 -7.46 9.24 7.09
C ILE A 14 -6.92 9.25 8.52
N ALA A 15 -5.70 9.76 8.73
CA ALA A 15 -5.06 9.77 10.05
C ALA A 15 -5.79 10.63 11.10
N GLY A 16 -6.73 11.50 10.71
CA GLY A 16 -7.58 12.23 11.64
C GLY A 16 -8.70 11.40 12.27
N MET A 17 -8.98 10.20 11.74
CA MET A 17 -10.05 9.31 12.22
C MET A 17 -9.57 7.86 12.44
N VAL A 18 -8.58 7.41 11.69
CA VAL A 18 -8.03 6.04 11.75
C VAL A 18 -6.60 6.10 12.27
N ASP A 19 -6.30 5.30 13.29
CA ASP A 19 -4.92 5.07 13.74
C ASP A 19 -4.18 4.21 12.70
N CYS A 20 -3.50 4.88 11.78
CA CYS A 20 -2.86 4.22 10.64
C CYS A 20 -1.66 3.36 11.08
N GLU A 21 -0.96 3.78 12.13
CA GLU A 21 0.17 3.03 12.68
C GLU A 21 -0.34 1.73 13.36
N GLU A 22 -1.43 1.81 14.13
CA GLU A 22 -2.05 0.62 14.71
C GLU A 22 -2.55 -0.36 13.63
N VAL A 23 -3.17 0.15 12.55
CA VAL A 23 -3.60 -0.70 11.43
C VAL A 23 -2.41 -1.35 10.73
N ALA A 24 -1.30 -0.63 10.54
CA ALA A 24 -0.08 -1.21 9.97
C ALA A 24 0.46 -2.34 10.85
N ARG A 25 0.61 -2.11 12.17
CA ARG A 25 1.08 -3.13 13.12
C ARG A 25 0.15 -4.35 13.18
N TRP A 26 -1.16 -4.14 13.11
CA TRP A 26 -2.13 -5.23 13.02
C TRP A 26 -1.96 -6.04 11.74
N ALA A 27 -1.76 -5.37 10.60
CA ALA A 27 -1.58 -6.02 9.30
C ALA A 27 -0.30 -6.86 9.23
N GLU A 28 0.78 -6.47 9.90
CA GLU A 28 2.03 -7.28 10.01
C GLU A 28 1.76 -8.67 10.62
N GLY A 29 0.74 -8.81 11.47
CA GLY A 29 0.39 -10.07 12.11
C GLY A 29 -0.45 -11.02 11.26
N LEU A 30 -0.87 -10.62 10.05
CA LEU A 30 -1.71 -11.41 9.17
C LEU A 30 -0.91 -12.45 8.38
N ASP A 31 -1.53 -13.61 8.13
CA ASP A 31 -0.89 -14.68 7.36
C ASP A 31 -0.53 -14.22 5.93
N GLY A 32 0.71 -14.50 5.53
CA GLY A 32 1.25 -14.12 4.23
C GLY A 32 1.69 -12.66 4.07
N VAL A 33 1.50 -11.79 5.08
CA VAL A 33 2.05 -10.43 5.07
C VAL A 33 3.54 -10.47 5.39
N THR A 34 4.35 -10.00 4.44
CA THR A 34 5.82 -9.92 4.59
C THR A 34 6.25 -8.58 5.16
N VAL A 35 5.51 -7.52 4.83
CA VAL A 35 5.78 -6.15 5.27
C VAL A 35 4.46 -5.39 5.37
N ALA A 36 4.29 -4.59 6.42
CA ALA A 36 3.27 -3.57 6.46
C ALA A 36 3.87 -2.23 6.87
N ARG A 37 3.41 -1.14 6.27
CA ARG A 37 3.91 0.21 6.54
C ARG A 37 2.78 1.22 6.49
N ASP A 38 2.87 2.24 7.33
CA ASP A 38 2.10 3.46 7.15
C ASP A 38 2.97 4.57 6.54
N TYR A 39 2.37 5.46 5.75
CA TYR A 39 3.06 6.60 5.16
C TYR A 39 2.11 7.75 4.84
N GLU A 40 2.65 8.98 4.84
CA GLU A 40 1.85 10.19 4.78
C GLU A 40 1.01 10.28 3.49
N PHE A 41 1.64 10.02 2.34
CA PHE A 41 1.01 10.05 1.02
C PHE A 41 1.51 8.92 0.13
N MET A 42 0.84 7.76 0.18
CA MET A 42 1.21 6.60 -0.65
C MET A 42 1.18 6.88 -2.15
N CYS A 43 0.30 7.77 -2.63
CA CYS A 43 0.25 8.11 -4.06
C CYS A 43 1.37 9.07 -4.51
N SER A 44 2.13 9.66 -3.59
CA SER A 44 3.28 10.52 -3.93
C SER A 44 4.39 9.72 -4.60
N SER A 45 5.33 10.40 -5.26
CA SER A 45 6.49 9.73 -5.87
C SER A 45 7.27 8.91 -4.85
N LEU A 46 7.48 9.44 -3.64
CA LEU A 46 8.20 8.73 -2.57
C LEU A 46 7.41 7.52 -2.07
N GLY A 47 6.08 7.64 -1.92
CA GLY A 47 5.24 6.50 -1.53
C GLY A 47 5.21 5.40 -2.60
N GLN A 48 5.27 5.77 -3.88
CA GLN A 48 5.37 4.81 -4.97
C GLN A 48 6.75 4.13 -5.02
N GLU A 49 7.84 4.86 -4.80
CA GLU A 49 9.18 4.25 -4.71
C GLU A 49 9.27 3.28 -3.52
N LEU A 50 8.70 3.62 -2.36
CA LEU A 50 8.63 2.71 -1.21
C LEU A 50 8.01 1.35 -1.59
N ILE A 51 6.89 1.35 -2.33
CA ILE A 51 6.26 0.11 -2.81
C ILE A 51 7.20 -0.64 -3.76
N LYS A 52 7.86 0.06 -4.68
CA LYS A 52 8.74 -0.57 -5.68
C LYS A 52 9.96 -1.21 -5.03
N ASP A 53 10.59 -0.50 -4.12
CA ASP A 53 11.76 -0.95 -3.37
C ASP A 53 11.41 -2.21 -2.59
N ASP A 54 10.32 -2.19 -1.82
CA ASP A 54 9.86 -3.38 -1.07
C ASP A 54 9.50 -4.54 -2.00
N VAL A 55 8.86 -4.30 -3.15
CA VAL A 55 8.57 -5.36 -4.13
C VAL A 55 9.84 -6.05 -4.60
N GLN A 56 10.91 -5.29 -4.88
CA GLN A 56 12.17 -5.82 -5.38
C GLN A 56 13.03 -6.45 -4.28
N GLU A 57 13.20 -5.76 -3.15
CA GLU A 57 14.07 -6.17 -2.05
C GLU A 57 13.49 -7.35 -1.26
N LEU A 58 12.18 -7.34 -1.03
CA LEU A 58 11.50 -8.38 -0.27
C LEU A 58 10.87 -9.44 -1.17
N GLY A 59 10.94 -9.29 -2.49
CA GLY A 59 10.35 -10.24 -3.45
C GLY A 59 8.86 -10.41 -3.23
N LEU A 60 8.12 -9.31 -3.11
CA LEU A 60 6.67 -9.34 -2.91
C LEU A 60 5.98 -9.88 -4.16
N ASP A 61 4.97 -10.72 -3.95
CA ASP A 61 4.14 -11.27 -5.03
C ASP A 61 2.74 -10.65 -5.04
N ARG A 62 2.36 -9.87 -4.02
CA ARG A 62 1.08 -9.16 -3.91
C ARG A 62 1.28 -7.83 -3.18
N VAL A 63 0.47 -6.84 -3.56
CA VAL A 63 0.46 -5.53 -2.90
C VAL A 63 -0.97 -5.14 -2.55
N VAL A 64 -1.18 -4.66 -1.33
CA VAL A 64 -2.43 -4.05 -0.88
C VAL A 64 -2.14 -2.62 -0.46
N VAL A 65 -2.89 -1.65 -0.97
CA VAL A 65 -2.81 -0.27 -0.46
C VAL A 65 -4.16 0.12 0.14
N ALA A 66 -4.18 0.34 1.46
CA ALA A 66 -5.31 0.88 2.19
C ALA A 66 -5.27 2.41 2.13
N SER A 67 -6.12 3.01 1.29
CA SER A 67 -6.13 4.46 1.07
C SER A 67 -7.50 4.97 0.59
N CYS A 68 -7.51 5.75 -0.48
CA CYS A 68 -8.71 6.32 -1.09
C CYS A 68 -9.43 5.33 -2.03
N THR A 69 -10.46 5.80 -2.72
CA THR A 69 -11.19 5.01 -3.71
C THR A 69 -10.31 4.49 -4.85
N PRO A 70 -10.51 3.22 -5.29
CA PRO A 70 -9.81 2.67 -6.46
C PRO A 70 -10.05 3.49 -7.73
N ARG A 71 -11.20 4.17 -7.84
CA ARG A 71 -11.51 5.04 -8.98
C ARG A 71 -10.51 6.17 -9.19
N MET A 72 -9.75 6.55 -8.15
CA MET A 72 -8.82 7.67 -8.19
C MET A 72 -7.38 7.22 -8.44
N HIS A 73 -6.85 6.29 -7.63
CA HIS A 73 -5.42 5.99 -7.61
C HIS A 73 -5.05 4.53 -7.91
N GLU A 74 -6.01 3.63 -8.17
CA GLU A 74 -5.69 2.27 -8.61
C GLU A 74 -4.76 2.26 -9.85
N PRO A 75 -5.01 3.06 -10.92
CA PRO A 75 -4.09 3.09 -12.07
C PRO A 75 -2.69 3.63 -11.73
N THR A 76 -2.56 4.40 -10.65
CA THR A 76 -1.26 4.90 -10.18
C THR A 76 -0.49 3.78 -9.51
N PHE A 77 -1.10 3.05 -8.57
CA PHE A 77 -0.46 1.94 -7.89
C PHE A 77 -0.18 0.75 -8.80
N GLN A 78 -1.10 0.44 -9.73
CA GLN A 78 -0.86 -0.58 -10.76
C GLN A 78 0.37 -0.26 -11.61
N ARG A 79 0.57 1.01 -11.99
CA ARG A 79 1.80 1.43 -12.70
C ARG A 79 3.05 1.33 -11.83
N ALA A 80 2.94 1.64 -10.54
CA ALA A 80 4.06 1.51 -9.61
C ALA A 80 4.51 0.04 -9.48
N VAL A 81 3.59 -0.88 -9.18
CA VAL A 81 3.91 -2.31 -9.06
C VAL A 81 4.38 -2.90 -10.39
N ALA A 82 3.78 -2.49 -11.53
CA ALA A 82 4.26 -2.90 -12.85
C ALA A 82 5.67 -2.41 -13.15
N GLY A 83 6.00 -1.18 -12.74
CA GLY A 83 7.36 -0.63 -12.82
C GLY A 83 8.38 -1.38 -11.97
N ALA A 84 7.94 -2.06 -10.90
CA ALA A 84 8.76 -2.94 -10.08
C ALA A 84 8.89 -4.38 -10.65
N GLY A 85 8.21 -4.69 -11.75
CA GLY A 85 8.21 -6.02 -12.36
C GLY A 85 7.09 -6.95 -11.89
N LEU A 86 6.14 -6.46 -11.09
CA LEU A 86 4.98 -7.23 -10.63
C LEU A 86 3.81 -7.09 -11.62
N ASN A 87 2.99 -8.14 -11.78
CA ASN A 87 1.77 -8.03 -12.57
C ASN A 87 0.84 -6.95 -11.97
N PRO A 88 0.34 -5.96 -12.74
CA PRO A 88 -0.52 -4.90 -12.22
C PRO A 88 -1.81 -5.43 -11.57
N TYR A 89 -2.29 -6.62 -11.94
CA TYR A 89 -3.47 -7.25 -11.34
C TYR A 89 -3.16 -8.06 -10.07
N PHE A 90 -1.90 -8.05 -9.59
CA PHE A 90 -1.51 -8.56 -8.27
C PHE A 90 -1.49 -7.45 -7.21
N PHE A 91 -2.10 -6.31 -7.54
CA PHE A 91 -2.39 -5.20 -6.66
C PHE A 91 -3.87 -5.20 -6.29
N GLU A 92 -4.18 -4.87 -5.03
CA GLU A 92 -5.54 -4.67 -4.51
C GLU A 92 -5.60 -3.35 -3.72
N MET A 93 -6.76 -2.68 -3.74
CA MET A 93 -6.95 -1.40 -3.05
C MET A 93 -8.08 -1.50 -2.03
N ALA A 94 -7.77 -1.22 -0.77
CA ALA A 94 -8.77 -1.11 0.29
C ALA A 94 -9.16 0.36 0.49
N ASN A 95 -10.43 0.69 0.31
CA ASN A 95 -10.91 2.04 0.58
C ASN A 95 -11.19 2.22 2.08
N ILE A 96 -10.49 3.18 2.70
CA ILE A 96 -10.63 3.54 4.12
C ILE A 96 -10.83 5.05 4.33
N ARG A 97 -11.12 5.81 3.26
CA ARG A 97 -11.24 7.29 3.31
C ARG A 97 -12.64 7.81 3.03
N GLU A 98 -13.27 7.35 1.95
CA GLU A 98 -14.63 7.80 1.55
C GLU A 98 -15.72 6.99 2.23
#